data_AF-A0A7S0VM29-F1
#
_entry.id   AF-A0A7S0VM29-F1
#
_cell.length_a   1.000
_cell.length_b   1.000
_cell.length_c   1.000
_cell.angle_alpha   90.00
_cell.angle_beta   90.00
_cell.angle_gamma   90.00
#
_symmetry.space_group_name_H-M   'P 1'
#
loop_
_entity.id
_entity.type
_entity.pdbx_description
1 polymer ?
#
loop_
_entity_poly.entity_id
_entity_poly.type
_entity_poly.pdbx_seq_one_letter_code
_entity_poly.pdbx_strand_id
1 'polypeptide(L)'
;AAGASSSWWQRFKQSGTEMRRVIMTGAKYEAGPLEAGLRDAFRDVFETDATMIDSSLDPCSCRIAAVAALVSTRPLVPFIFRNYQLPPGSRSCFQGSASFQWIEAMRASSAAPYFFEEFCCRGLRFQDGAIVANNPTVIAVHEASRLFPGRGLELVVSVGTGKGPAETRDVRRSGGGGLIDTFG
;
A
#
# COMPACT_ATOMS: atom_id res chain seq x y z
N ALA A 1 -11.38 12.26 49.25
CA ALA A 1 -12.51 12.11 48.33
C ALA A 1 -11.98 11.44 47.06
N ALA A 2 -12.36 10.18 46.81
CA ALA A 2 -11.85 9.37 45.71
C ALA A 2 -12.48 9.82 44.39
N GLY A 3 -11.65 10.25 43.44
CA GLY A 3 -12.08 10.60 42.08
C GLY A 3 -12.54 9.33 41.36
N ALA A 4 -13.81 9.27 40.98
CA ALA A 4 -14.37 8.17 40.22
C ALA A 4 -13.64 8.05 38.87
N SER A 5 -12.89 6.96 38.69
CA SER A 5 -12.29 6.56 37.42
C SER A 5 -13.40 6.45 36.38
N SER A 6 -13.37 7.33 35.37
CA SER A 6 -14.25 7.19 34.21
C SER A 6 -14.00 5.83 33.57
N SER A 7 -15.08 5.06 33.43
CA SER A 7 -15.01 3.71 32.88
C SER A 7 -14.46 3.76 31.46
N TRP A 8 -13.61 2.81 31.08
CA TRP A 8 -13.15 2.66 29.70
C TRP A 8 -14.31 2.64 28.69
N TRP A 9 -15.48 2.16 29.12
CA TRP A 9 -16.73 2.20 28.35
C TRP A 9 -17.28 3.60 28.10
N GLN A 10 -17.05 4.56 29.01
CA GLN A 10 -17.45 5.95 28.83
C GLN A 10 -16.51 6.66 27.84
N ARG A 11 -15.19 6.40 27.92
CA ARG A 11 -14.22 6.88 26.92
C ARG A 11 -14.45 6.23 25.55
N PHE A 12 -14.87 4.96 25.52
CA PHE A 12 -15.27 4.23 24.32
C PHE A 12 -16.50 4.84 23.63
N LYS A 13 -17.53 5.25 24.39
CA LYS A 13 -18.69 5.96 23.83
C LYS A 13 -18.34 7.37 23.32
N GLN A 14 -17.26 7.96 23.83
CA GLN A 14 -16.74 9.27 23.41
C GLN A 14 -15.78 9.18 22.22
N SER A 15 -15.13 8.04 21.96
CA SER A 15 -14.29 7.87 20.77
C SER A 15 -15.18 7.76 19.52
N GLY A 16 -14.89 8.57 18.50
CA GLY A 16 -15.73 8.80 17.33
C GLY A 16 -16.01 7.56 16.46
N THR A 17 -16.78 7.79 15.39
CA THR A 17 -17.18 6.79 14.38
C THR A 17 -16.03 5.90 13.90
N GLU A 18 -14.83 6.47 13.76
CA GLU A 18 -13.61 5.80 13.31
C GLU A 18 -13.18 4.63 14.23
N MET A 19 -13.23 4.81 15.55
CA MET A 19 -12.76 3.79 16.50
C MET A 19 -13.74 2.60 16.59
N ARG A 20 -15.05 2.85 16.42
CA ARG A 20 -16.05 1.78 16.32
C ARG A 20 -15.81 0.91 15.09
N ARG A 21 -15.44 1.52 13.97
CA ARG A 21 -15.13 0.79 12.73
C ARG A 21 -13.88 -0.05 12.86
N VAL A 22 -12.79 0.51 13.38
CA VAL A 22 -11.54 -0.24 13.63
C VAL A 22 -11.82 -1.51 14.43
N ILE A 23 -12.71 -1.44 15.42
CA ILE A 23 -13.07 -2.61 16.24
C ILE A 23 -13.93 -3.62 15.47
N MET A 24 -14.83 -3.15 14.60
CA MET A 24 -15.72 -4.02 13.83
C MET A 24 -15.04 -4.65 12.61
N THR A 25 -14.21 -3.90 11.88
CA THR A 25 -13.66 -4.32 10.58
C THR A 25 -12.14 -4.42 10.57
N GLY A 26 -11.46 -3.95 11.62
CA GLY A 26 -9.99 -3.89 11.66
C GLY A 26 -9.39 -2.72 10.87
N ALA A 27 -10.22 -1.88 10.24
CA ALA A 27 -9.78 -0.75 9.42
C ALA A 27 -10.43 0.56 9.86
N LYS A 28 -9.67 1.66 9.77
CA LYS A 28 -10.13 3.00 10.09
C LYS A 28 -11.01 3.58 9.01
N TYR A 29 -10.64 3.40 7.74
CA TYR A 29 -11.26 4.04 6.59
C TYR A 29 -11.94 3.03 5.66
N GLU A 30 -12.94 3.54 4.95
CA GLU A 30 -13.64 2.86 3.87
C GLU A 30 -12.87 3.05 2.55
N ALA A 31 -12.82 2.00 1.72
CA ALA A 31 -12.11 2.05 0.44
C ALA A 31 -12.79 2.93 -0.62
N GLY A 32 -14.12 3.01 -0.59
CA GLY A 32 -14.93 3.64 -1.64
C GLY A 32 -14.53 5.08 -1.96
N PRO A 33 -14.37 5.98 -0.97
CA PRO A 33 -13.94 7.35 -1.22
C PRO A 33 -12.56 7.46 -1.89
N LEU A 34 -11.61 6.60 -1.52
CA LEU A 34 -10.29 6.55 -2.15
C LEU A 34 -10.41 6.13 -3.62
N GLU A 35 -11.15 5.06 -3.89
CA GLU A 35 -11.35 4.58 -5.27
C GLU A 35 -12.08 5.62 -6.12
N ALA A 36 -13.11 6.27 -5.57
CA ALA A 36 -13.83 7.34 -6.26
C ALA A 36 -12.91 8.53 -6.57
N GLY A 37 -12.08 8.96 -5.61
CA GLY A 37 -11.11 10.03 -5.82
C GLY A 37 -10.06 9.68 -6.87
N LEU A 38 -9.57 8.43 -6.89
CA LEU A 38 -8.65 7.95 -7.92
C LEU A 38 -9.29 7.97 -9.31
N ARG A 39 -10.53 7.48 -9.43
CA ARG A 39 -11.28 7.49 -10.69
C ARG A 39 -11.55 8.90 -11.19
N ASP A 40 -11.86 9.82 -10.30
CA ASP A 40 -12.06 11.22 -10.67
C ASP A 40 -10.76 11.88 -11.13
N ALA A 41 -9.67 11.68 -10.40
CA ALA A 41 -8.37 12.28 -10.69
C ALA A 41 -7.75 11.79 -12.01
N PHE A 42 -8.01 10.53 -12.39
CA PHE A 42 -7.44 9.91 -13.59
C PHE A 42 -8.46 9.64 -14.71
N ARG A 43 -9.65 10.26 -14.63
CA ARG A 43 -10.75 10.05 -15.59
C ARG A 43 -10.34 10.29 -17.05
N ASP A 44 -9.51 11.30 -17.29
CA ASP A 44 -9.08 11.69 -18.64
C ASP A 44 -7.88 10.88 -19.16
N VAL A 45 -7.28 10.05 -18.30
CA VAL A 45 -6.04 9.30 -18.60
C VAL A 45 -6.33 7.80 -18.77
N PHE A 46 -7.17 7.23 -17.92
CA PHE A 46 -7.48 5.81 -17.94
C PHE A 46 -8.98 5.57 -18.04
N GLU A 47 -9.36 4.64 -18.93
CA GLU A 47 -10.70 4.08 -18.93
C GLU A 47 -10.96 3.34 -17.61
N THR A 48 -12.24 3.23 -17.22
CA THR A 48 -12.64 2.74 -15.88
C THR A 48 -12.18 1.31 -15.62
N ASP A 49 -12.15 0.49 -16.67
CA ASP A 49 -11.88 -0.93 -16.71
C ASP A 49 -10.55 -1.28 -17.41
N ALA A 50 -9.75 -0.26 -17.76
CA ALA A 50 -8.43 -0.44 -18.36
C ALA A 50 -7.51 -1.27 -17.45
N THR A 51 -6.85 -2.24 -18.06
CA THR A 51 -5.78 -3.00 -17.43
C THR A 51 -4.49 -2.20 -17.42
N MET A 52 -3.56 -2.58 -16.53
CA MET A 52 -2.25 -1.94 -16.46
C MET A 52 -1.56 -1.98 -17.83
N ILE A 53 -1.63 -3.10 -18.55
CA ILE A 53 -0.98 -3.24 -19.87
C ILE A 53 -1.57 -2.32 -20.94
N ASP A 54 -2.83 -1.92 -20.84
CA ASP A 54 -3.48 -1.07 -21.86
C ASP A 54 -2.82 0.32 -21.92
N SER A 55 -2.33 0.83 -20.78
CA SER A 55 -1.56 2.09 -20.74
C SER A 55 -0.27 2.06 -21.58
N SER A 56 0.27 0.87 -21.87
CA SER A 56 1.49 0.72 -22.67
C SER A 56 1.29 0.85 -24.18
N LEU A 57 0.02 0.90 -24.63
CA LEU A 57 -0.32 1.11 -26.03
C LEU A 57 -0.04 2.56 -26.48
N ASP A 58 -0.04 3.51 -25.54
CA ASP A 58 0.36 4.89 -25.81
C ASP A 58 1.89 4.97 -25.98
N PRO A 59 2.40 5.40 -27.15
CA PRO A 59 3.84 5.59 -27.38
C PRO A 59 4.50 6.60 -26.43
N CYS A 60 3.73 7.52 -25.85
CA CYS A 60 4.20 8.52 -24.89
C CYS A 60 4.19 8.01 -23.44
N SER A 61 3.65 6.81 -23.18
CA SER A 61 3.55 6.26 -21.84
C SER A 61 4.91 5.87 -21.25
N CYS A 62 5.07 6.09 -19.94
CA CYS A 62 6.20 5.58 -19.20
C CYS A 62 5.95 4.15 -18.72
N ARG A 63 7.03 3.43 -18.40
CA ARG A 63 6.96 2.10 -17.81
C ARG A 63 6.71 2.25 -16.31
N ILE A 64 5.54 1.82 -15.86
CA ILE A 64 5.02 2.03 -14.51
C ILE A 64 4.92 0.68 -13.79
N ALA A 65 5.27 0.71 -12.50
CA ALA A 65 5.08 -0.39 -11.58
C ALA A 65 4.56 0.13 -10.23
N ALA A 66 3.52 -0.51 -9.68
CA ALA A 66 3.04 -0.34 -8.32
C ALA A 66 3.31 -1.62 -7.53
N VAL A 67 3.69 -1.48 -6.26
CA VAL A 67 4.11 -2.60 -5.41
C VAL A 67 3.11 -2.79 -4.28
N ALA A 68 2.63 -4.01 -4.10
CA ALA A 68 1.84 -4.41 -2.94
C ALA A 68 2.49 -5.60 -2.23
N ALA A 69 2.14 -5.81 -0.96
CA ALA A 69 2.48 -7.02 -0.24
C ALA A 69 1.45 -8.11 -0.57
N LEU A 70 1.90 -9.24 -1.12
CA LEU A 70 1.06 -10.43 -1.29
C LEU A 70 0.96 -11.14 0.06
N VAL A 71 -0.22 -11.06 0.69
CA VAL A 71 -0.47 -11.66 2.02
C VAL A 71 -1.13 -13.05 1.94
N SER A 72 -1.46 -13.50 0.73
CA SER A 72 -1.92 -14.88 0.50
C SER A 72 -0.82 -15.94 0.67
N THR A 73 0.46 -15.55 0.63
CA THR A 73 1.61 -16.45 0.73
C THR A 73 2.43 -16.18 1.99
N ARG A 74 3.21 -17.18 2.42
CA ARG A 74 4.20 -17.04 3.51
C ARG A 74 5.56 -17.53 3.00
N PRO A 75 6.65 -16.76 3.16
CA PRO A 75 6.71 -15.41 3.75
C PRO A 75 5.97 -14.36 2.89
N LEU A 76 5.74 -13.17 3.47
CA LEU A 76 5.20 -12.03 2.72
C LEU A 76 6.18 -11.67 1.60
N VAL A 77 5.67 -11.52 0.38
CA VAL A 77 6.49 -11.19 -0.80
C VAL A 77 5.91 -9.98 -1.53
N PRO A 78 6.76 -9.15 -2.16
CA PRO A 78 6.28 -8.08 -3.03
C PRO A 78 5.63 -8.66 -4.28
N PHE A 79 4.51 -8.05 -4.67
CA PHE A 79 3.83 -8.28 -5.93
C PHE A 79 3.85 -6.99 -6.75
N ILE A 80 4.29 -7.10 -8.01
CA ILE A 80 4.44 -5.97 -8.91
C ILE A 80 3.25 -5.93 -9.88
N PHE A 81 2.42 -4.90 -9.73
CA PHE A 81 1.46 -4.53 -10.77
C PHE A 81 2.17 -3.62 -11.76
N ARG A 82 2.25 -3.99 -13.04
CA ARG A 82 3.09 -3.27 -14.02
C ARG A 82 2.40 -3.10 -15.36
N ASN A 83 2.72 -2.03 -16.09
CA ASN A 83 2.21 -1.84 -17.45
C ASN A 83 3.14 -2.39 -18.54
N TYR A 84 3.96 -3.38 -18.23
CA TYR A 84 4.91 -3.93 -19.18
C TYR A 84 5.10 -5.41 -18.98
N GLN A 85 5.52 -6.05 -20.08
CA GLN A 85 6.00 -7.41 -20.06
C GLN A 85 7.51 -7.40 -20.28
N LEU A 86 8.19 -8.33 -19.61
CA LEU A 86 9.63 -8.48 -19.79
C LEU A 86 9.94 -9.12 -21.15
N PRO A 87 11.05 -8.75 -21.80
CA PRO A 87 11.50 -9.38 -23.04
C PRO A 87 11.66 -10.90 -22.88
N PRO A 88 11.50 -11.69 -23.96
CA PRO A 88 11.77 -13.13 -23.92
C PRO A 88 13.15 -13.45 -23.35
N GLY A 89 13.23 -14.44 -22.46
CA GLY A 89 14.47 -14.81 -21.77
C GLY A 89 14.80 -13.95 -20.54
N SER A 90 14.14 -12.81 -20.34
CA SER A 90 14.26 -11.99 -19.13
C SER A 90 13.18 -12.38 -18.12
N ARG A 91 13.56 -12.48 -16.84
CA ARG A 91 12.65 -12.81 -15.74
C ARG A 91 12.87 -11.89 -14.55
N SER A 92 11.78 -11.53 -13.88
CA SER A 92 11.86 -10.87 -12.58
C SER A 92 12.07 -11.92 -11.48
N CYS A 93 12.77 -11.56 -10.41
CA CYS A 93 12.78 -12.34 -9.18
C CYS A 93 11.55 -12.03 -8.31
N PHE A 94 10.77 -11.00 -8.67
CA PHE A 94 9.54 -10.64 -8.01
C PHE A 94 8.35 -11.16 -8.79
N GLN A 95 7.32 -11.59 -8.07
CA GLN A 95 6.05 -11.94 -8.69
C GLN A 95 5.36 -10.67 -9.19
N GLY A 96 4.66 -10.75 -10.32
CA GLY A 96 3.93 -9.62 -10.83
C GLY A 96 3.05 -9.95 -12.03
N SER A 97 2.18 -9.02 -12.39
CA SER A 97 1.26 -9.16 -13.52
C SER A 97 0.94 -7.80 -14.13
N ALA A 98 0.62 -7.83 -15.42
CA ALA A 98 0.15 -6.66 -16.18
C ALA A 98 -1.35 -6.71 -16.50
N SER A 99 -2.04 -7.78 -16.14
CA SER A 99 -3.45 -8.00 -16.49
C SER A 99 -4.45 -7.43 -15.47
N PHE A 100 -3.99 -6.87 -14.35
CA PHE A 100 -4.87 -6.24 -13.36
C PHE A 100 -5.34 -4.88 -13.85
N GLN A 101 -6.51 -4.44 -13.43
CA GLN A 101 -6.96 -3.08 -13.67
C GLN A 101 -6.09 -2.09 -12.91
N TRP A 102 -5.92 -0.90 -13.48
CA TRP A 102 -5.10 0.14 -12.82
C TRP A 102 -5.65 0.48 -11.43
N ILE A 103 -6.98 0.52 -11.28
CA ILE A 103 -7.63 0.81 -10.00
C ILE A 103 -7.39 -0.30 -8.96
N GLU A 104 -7.36 -1.56 -9.39
CA GLU A 104 -7.03 -2.70 -8.53
C GLU A 104 -5.59 -2.61 -8.02
N ALA A 105 -4.65 -2.22 -8.90
CA ALA A 105 -3.25 -2.03 -8.53
C ALA A 105 -3.08 -0.90 -7.50
N MET A 106 -3.73 0.25 -7.71
CA MET A 106 -3.67 1.38 -6.78
C MET A 106 -4.31 1.03 -5.43
N ARG A 107 -5.45 0.35 -5.45
CA ARG A 107 -6.14 -0.08 -4.23
C ARG A 107 -5.33 -1.09 -3.43
N ALA A 108 -4.71 -2.06 -4.10
CA ALA A 108 -3.81 -3.04 -3.48
C ALA A 108 -2.58 -2.37 -2.84
N SER A 109 -1.93 -1.48 -3.59
CA SER A 109 -0.69 -0.81 -3.16
C SER A 109 -0.88 0.14 -1.97
N SER A 110 -2.09 0.68 -1.78
CA SER A 110 -2.43 1.67 -0.74
C SER A 110 -3.22 1.09 0.44
N ALA A 111 -3.45 -0.24 0.45
CA ALA A 111 -4.22 -0.92 1.49
C ALA A 111 -3.41 -1.07 2.79
N ALA A 112 -3.08 0.06 3.43
CA ALA A 112 -2.23 0.11 4.60
C ALA A 112 -2.94 -0.58 5.77
N PRO A 113 -2.31 -1.55 6.45
CA PRO A 113 -2.89 -2.17 7.63
C PRO A 113 -3.27 -1.10 8.65
N TYR A 114 -4.33 -1.37 9.43
CA TYR A 114 -5.02 -0.42 10.30
C TYR A 114 -5.83 0.67 9.58
N PHE A 115 -5.33 1.24 8.48
CA PHE A 115 -6.04 2.29 7.77
C PHE A 115 -7.12 1.75 6.83
N PHE A 116 -6.80 0.74 6.05
CA PHE A 116 -7.71 0.15 5.07
C PHE A 116 -7.79 -1.37 5.25
N GLU A 117 -8.93 -1.92 4.86
CA GLU A 117 -9.09 -3.37 4.73
C GLU A 117 -8.17 -3.92 3.64
N GLU A 118 -7.73 -5.16 3.82
CA GLU A 118 -6.94 -5.87 2.80
C GLU A 118 -7.72 -5.96 1.48
N PHE A 119 -7.00 -5.84 0.38
CA PHE A 119 -7.61 -5.88 -0.94
C PHE A 119 -7.63 -7.31 -1.49
N CYS A 120 -8.81 -7.85 -1.71
CA CYS A 120 -9.02 -9.19 -2.27
C CYS A 120 -9.36 -9.09 -3.75
N CYS A 121 -8.52 -9.68 -4.62
CA CYS A 121 -8.77 -9.74 -6.06
C CYS A 121 -8.20 -11.04 -6.66
N ARG A 122 -8.98 -11.70 -7.53
CA ARG A 122 -8.59 -12.93 -8.26
C ARG A 122 -8.06 -14.05 -7.35
N GLY A 123 -8.68 -14.22 -6.18
CA GLY A 123 -8.27 -15.23 -5.18
C GLY A 123 -6.97 -14.89 -4.43
N LEU A 124 -6.39 -13.72 -4.69
CA LEU A 124 -5.22 -13.20 -3.98
C LEU A 124 -5.64 -12.09 -3.02
N ARG A 125 -4.87 -11.95 -1.94
CA ARG A 125 -5.04 -10.91 -0.93
C ARG A 125 -3.80 -10.05 -0.89
N PHE A 126 -4.01 -8.75 -0.88
CA PHE A 126 -2.96 -7.74 -0.94
C PHE A 126 -3.10 -6.75 0.22
N GLN A 127 -1.96 -6.25 0.68
CA GLN A 127 -1.86 -5.07 1.54
C GLN A 127 -0.82 -4.10 0.98
N ASP A 128 -0.71 -2.94 1.60
CA ASP A 128 0.22 -1.88 1.20
C ASP A 128 1.65 -2.38 0.99
N GLY A 129 2.26 -1.90 -0.10
CA GLY A 129 3.65 -2.19 -0.45
C GLY A 129 4.65 -1.81 0.62
N ALA A 130 4.34 -0.84 1.49
CA ALA A 130 5.19 -0.38 2.57
C ALA A 130 5.58 -1.49 3.56
N ILE A 131 4.77 -2.54 3.68
CA ILE A 131 5.09 -3.70 4.53
C ILE A 131 6.35 -4.43 4.05
N VAL A 132 6.55 -4.52 2.73
CA VAL A 132 7.64 -5.29 2.11
C VAL A 132 8.69 -4.41 1.44
N ALA A 133 8.30 -3.23 0.98
CA ALA A 133 9.10 -2.32 0.16
C ALA A 133 8.59 -0.88 0.26
N ASN A 134 8.70 -0.25 1.44
CA ASN A 134 8.37 1.18 1.63
C ASN A 134 9.28 2.13 0.81
N ASN A 135 10.39 1.62 0.29
CA ASN A 135 11.14 2.25 -0.78
C ASN A 135 11.31 1.24 -1.94
N PRO A 136 10.51 1.34 -3.01
CA PRO A 136 10.56 0.38 -4.11
C PRO A 136 11.73 0.60 -5.07
N THR A 137 12.69 1.49 -4.78
CA THR A 137 13.81 1.79 -5.69
C THR A 137 14.62 0.54 -6.07
N VAL A 138 14.86 -0.39 -5.13
CA VAL A 138 15.58 -1.65 -5.45
C VAL A 138 14.79 -2.51 -6.43
N ILE A 139 13.47 -2.58 -6.26
CA ILE A 139 12.57 -3.28 -7.18
C ILE A 139 12.60 -2.61 -8.56
N ALA A 140 12.51 -1.27 -8.60
CA ALA A 140 12.54 -0.50 -9.84
C ALA A 140 13.86 -0.68 -10.61
N VAL A 141 15.00 -0.64 -9.91
CA VAL A 141 16.33 -0.88 -10.50
C VAL A 141 16.43 -2.29 -11.08
N HIS A 142 15.96 -3.30 -10.34
CA HIS A 142 15.92 -4.68 -10.82
C HIS A 142 15.03 -4.80 -12.06
N GLU A 143 13.80 -4.30 -12.02
CA GLU A 143 12.87 -4.36 -13.15
C GLU A 143 13.42 -3.63 -14.39
N ALA A 144 14.03 -2.46 -14.23
CA ALA A 144 14.63 -1.72 -15.33
C ALA A 144 15.77 -2.51 -15.99
N SER A 145 16.62 -3.18 -15.20
CA SER A 145 17.69 -4.04 -15.71
C SER A 145 17.16 -5.28 -16.46
N ARG A 146 15.93 -5.70 -16.16
CA ARG A 146 15.24 -6.80 -16.86
C ARG A 146 14.51 -6.32 -18.10
N LEU A 147 14.00 -5.10 -18.09
CA LEU A 147 13.26 -4.49 -19.20
C LEU A 147 14.19 -4.01 -20.32
N PHE A 148 15.38 -3.50 -19.97
CA PHE A 148 16.37 -2.96 -20.91
C PHE A 148 17.71 -3.71 -20.80
N PRO A 149 17.78 -4.99 -21.23
CA PRO A 149 18.99 -5.78 -21.13
C PRO A 149 20.15 -5.11 -21.90
N GLY A 150 21.32 -5.04 -21.27
CA GLY A 150 22.51 -4.42 -21.85
C GLY A 150 22.57 -2.89 -21.77
N ARG A 151 21.52 -2.23 -21.26
CA ARG A 151 21.52 -0.78 -21.03
C ARG A 151 21.83 -0.48 -19.56
N GLY A 152 22.88 0.30 -19.33
CA GLY A 152 23.22 0.79 -17.99
C GLY A 152 22.19 1.81 -17.48
N LEU A 153 21.98 1.84 -16.16
CA LEU A 153 21.18 2.88 -15.52
C LEU A 153 22.03 4.13 -15.33
N GLU A 154 21.60 5.25 -15.92
CA GLU A 154 22.33 6.52 -15.90
C GLU A 154 21.98 7.36 -14.66
N LEU A 155 20.71 7.36 -14.25
CA LEU A 155 20.20 8.15 -13.13
C LEU A 155 19.07 7.40 -12.41
N VAL A 156 19.06 7.50 -11.09
CA VAL A 156 17.96 7.06 -10.24
C VAL A 156 17.57 8.22 -9.33
N VAL A 157 16.29 8.59 -9.36
CA VAL A 157 15.70 9.59 -8.45
C VAL A 157 14.71 8.87 -7.53
N SER A 158 14.92 8.98 -6.22
CA SER A 158 14.03 8.42 -5.20
C SER A 158 13.46 9.57 -4.37
N VAL A 159 12.14 9.75 -4.41
CA VAL A 159 11.44 10.83 -3.71
C VAL A 159 10.70 10.25 -2.52
N GLY A 160 11.10 10.64 -1.32
CA GLY A 160 10.44 10.24 -0.07
C GLY A 160 9.39 11.24 0.39
N THR A 161 8.46 10.79 1.23
CA THR A 161 7.40 11.62 1.84
C THR A 161 7.85 12.36 3.11
N GLY A 162 9.16 12.41 3.36
CA GLY A 162 9.75 12.97 4.58
C GLY A 162 9.84 11.97 5.72
N LYS A 163 10.48 12.39 6.82
CA LYS A 163 10.57 11.63 8.08
C LYS A 163 10.09 12.54 9.21
N GLY A 164 9.24 12.02 10.09
CA GLY A 164 8.83 12.72 11.30
C GLY A 164 10.01 12.95 12.25
N PRO A 165 9.88 13.89 13.21
CA PRO A 165 10.90 14.11 14.22
C PRO A 165 11.16 12.83 15.02
N ALA A 166 12.42 12.64 15.43
CA ALA A 166 12.79 11.50 16.27
C ALA A 166 12.29 11.75 17.70
N GLU A 167 11.27 11.00 18.12
CA GLU A 167 10.81 10.99 19.50
C GLU A 167 11.42 9.80 20.24
N THR A 168 12.00 10.06 21.40
CA THR A 168 12.48 8.99 22.27
C THR A 168 11.26 8.37 22.94
N ARG A 169 11.00 7.10 22.65
CA ARG A 169 9.97 6.35 23.37
C ARG A 169 10.46 6.11 24.79
N ASP A 170 9.80 6.72 25.77
CA ASP A 170 10.06 6.41 27.17
C ASP A 170 9.79 4.92 27.43
N VAL A 171 10.74 4.23 28.06
CA VAL A 171 10.57 2.84 28.48
C VAL A 171 9.54 2.83 29.61
N ARG A 172 8.26 2.64 29.29
CA ARG A 172 7.22 2.41 30.30
C ARG A 172 7.56 1.11 31.04
N ARG A 173 7.92 1.22 32.32
CA ARG A 173 8.00 0.08 33.24
C ARG A 173 6.66 -0.66 33.21
N SER A 174 6.70 -1.95 32.92
CA SER A 174 5.56 -2.87 32.84
C SER A 174 4.73 -2.82 34.13
N GLY A 175 3.65 -2.04 34.12
CA GLY A 175 2.56 -2.06 35.09
C GLY A 175 1.26 -2.02 34.29
N GLY A 176 0.42 -3.04 34.47
CA GLY A 176 -0.72 -3.35 33.59
C GLY A 176 -1.65 -2.18 33.30
N GLY A 177 -1.97 -1.97 32.03
CA GLY A 177 -2.92 -0.96 31.57
C GLY A 177 -2.54 -0.18 30.29
N GLY A 178 -1.42 -0.51 29.65
CA GLY A 178 -0.81 0.34 28.61
C GLY A 178 -1.18 0.08 27.14
N LEU A 179 -2.36 -0.48 26.81
CA LEU A 179 -2.69 -0.77 25.40
C LEU A 179 -3.25 0.44 24.60
N ILE A 180 -3.48 1.60 25.23
CA ILE A 180 -4.26 2.69 24.62
C ILE A 180 -3.60 4.07 24.55
N ASP A 181 -2.36 4.25 25.02
CA ASP A 181 -1.72 5.58 25.05
C ASP A 181 -0.70 5.82 23.91
N THR A 182 -0.74 5.03 22.83
CA THR A 182 0.11 5.29 21.64
C THR A 182 -0.46 6.41 20.75
N PHE A 183 -1.50 7.11 21.19
CA PHE A 183 -2.21 8.10 20.38
C PHE A 183 -2.34 9.41 21.15
N GLY A 184 -1.24 10.18 21.14
CA GLY A 184 -1.23 11.63 21.29
C GLY A 184 -1.00 12.27 19.93
#